data_AF-A0AAU6T755-F1
#
_entry.id   AF-A0AAU6T755-F1
#
_cell.length_a   1.000
_cell.length_b   1.000
_cell.length_c   1.000
_cell.angle_alpha   90.00
_cell.angle_beta   90.00
_cell.angle_gamma   90.00
#
_symmetry.space_group_name_H-M   'P 1'
#
loop_
_entity.id
_entity.type
_entity.pdbx_description
1 polymer ?
#
loop_
_entity_poly.entity_id
_entity_poly.type
_entity_poly.pdbx_seq_one_letter_code
_entity_poly.pdbx_strand_id
1 'polypeptide(L)'
;MSRAGLPLRQRGIGLVEVMIALVLSLVTVGVIIQVFLGNHKTYLTGEAIARVREDSGFATNLLQKELRMVGYQGCLSKQGVNITNTLNNNAALPYNFTTFLRGYDNVTATLPAPLSALFTGAEPRPMPGSDVLLVQGPAGVGVPLSRDNHNNAAQLFVQHLSSKVDYCGTGKQGYSDLCEGDIVMVSDCQKARIFQITRVQGVGGGREVNIVHAENNNNGNLVPGNATSSWGGASSPAEERFGLGSVLNRVETRLYYIARPSANSPYALYRKSGVAAGMPLIEGVANMQLTFGEDQNRDRATDRYVSAASNPNWDNVLGIGVQLLMRSNQGNVVSAPQALSFAGATFQATDRNWYWVAETTVALRNRLP
;
A
#
# COMPACT_ATOMS: atom_id res chain seq x y z
N MET A 1 -57.24 19.26 -65.72
CA MET A 1 -57.45 20.49 -64.94
C MET A 1 -56.27 20.70 -64.00
N SER A 2 -55.28 21.49 -64.42
CA SER A 2 -54.10 21.83 -63.61
C SER A 2 -54.36 23.18 -62.93
N ARG A 3 -54.45 23.20 -61.60
CA ARG A 3 -54.47 24.45 -60.82
C ARG A 3 -53.03 24.93 -60.69
N ALA A 4 -52.62 25.85 -61.57
CA ALA A 4 -51.40 26.62 -61.39
C ALA A 4 -51.60 27.59 -60.21
N GLY A 5 -50.93 27.33 -59.09
CA GLY A 5 -50.90 28.24 -57.95
C GLY A 5 -50.22 29.56 -58.32
N LEU A 6 -50.87 30.68 -58.00
CA LEU A 6 -50.36 32.03 -58.19
C LEU A 6 -49.00 32.22 -57.47
N PRO A 7 -48.01 32.91 -58.08
CA PRO A 7 -46.76 33.22 -57.41
C PRO A 7 -47.02 34.19 -56.24
N LEU A 8 -46.65 33.79 -55.03
CA LEU A 8 -46.70 34.66 -53.85
C LEU A 8 -45.77 35.86 -54.09
N ARG A 9 -46.35 37.06 -54.06
CA ARG A 9 -45.64 38.34 -54.19
C ARG A 9 -44.69 38.50 -53.00
N GLN A 10 -43.39 38.42 -53.24
CA GLN A 10 -42.36 38.63 -52.21
C GLN A 10 -42.39 40.09 -51.76
N ARG A 11 -42.89 40.35 -50.55
CA ARG A 11 -42.76 41.66 -49.90
C ARG A 11 -41.31 41.77 -49.41
N GLY A 12 -40.62 42.83 -49.82
CA GLY A 12 -39.25 43.10 -49.37
C GLY A 12 -39.20 43.24 -47.85
N ILE A 13 -38.19 42.61 -47.24
CA ILE A 13 -37.88 42.71 -45.81
C ILE A 13 -37.42 44.13 -45.46
N GLY A 14 -38.01 44.71 -44.42
CA GLY A 14 -37.61 46.03 -43.94
C GLY A 14 -36.28 45.98 -43.20
N LEU A 15 -35.46 47.03 -43.30
CA LEU A 15 -34.18 47.12 -42.58
C LEU A 15 -34.36 46.94 -41.06
N VAL A 16 -35.48 47.44 -40.52
CA VAL A 16 -35.89 47.25 -39.10
C VAL A 16 -36.17 45.78 -38.77
N GLU A 17 -36.76 45.02 -39.69
CA GLU A 17 -37.11 43.61 -39.49
C GLU A 17 -35.84 42.74 -39.45
N VAL A 18 -34.84 43.08 -40.28
CA VAL A 18 -33.51 42.46 -40.25
C VAL A 18 -32.77 42.80 -38.96
N MET A 19 -32.85 44.04 -38.48
CA MET A 19 -32.23 44.45 -37.21
C MET A 19 -32.86 43.71 -36.01
N ILE A 20 -34.19 43.60 -35.98
CA ILE A 20 -34.90 42.85 -34.92
C ILE A 20 -34.53 41.37 -34.97
N ALA A 21 -34.51 40.75 -36.15
CA ALA A 21 -34.16 39.34 -36.30
C ALA A 21 -32.72 39.04 -35.84
N LEU A 22 -31.76 39.94 -36.15
CA LEU A 22 -30.37 39.80 -35.72
C LEU A 22 -30.23 39.94 -34.20
N VAL A 23 -30.89 40.92 -33.60
CA VAL A 23 -30.89 41.11 -32.14
C VAL A 23 -31.50 39.90 -31.43
N LEU A 24 -32.64 39.39 -31.91
CA LEU A 24 -33.27 38.19 -31.34
C LEU A 24 -32.40 36.94 -31.51
N SER A 25 -31.73 36.78 -32.65
CA SER A 25 -30.79 35.66 -32.87
C SER A 25 -29.58 35.75 -31.94
N LEU A 26 -29.03 36.96 -31.73
CA LEU A 26 -27.92 37.17 -30.81
C LEU A 26 -28.30 36.84 -29.37
N VAL A 27 -29.48 37.30 -28.93
CA VAL A 27 -29.98 37.06 -27.57
C VAL A 27 -30.24 35.56 -27.35
N THR A 28 -30.87 34.87 -28.30
CA THR A 28 -31.17 33.43 -28.17
C THR A 28 -29.88 32.60 -28.13
N VAL A 29 -28.91 32.88 -29.00
CA VAL A 29 -27.60 32.21 -28.98
C VAL A 29 -26.86 32.49 -27.67
N GLY A 30 -26.90 33.73 -27.17
CA GLY A 30 -26.29 34.09 -25.89
C GLY A 30 -26.83 33.26 -24.71
N VAL A 31 -28.15 33.07 -24.66
CA VAL A 31 -28.80 32.23 -23.63
C VAL A 31 -28.39 30.77 -23.77
N ILE A 32 -28.39 30.22 -24.99
CA ILE A 32 -28.00 28.81 -25.24
C ILE A 32 -26.55 28.56 -24.81
N ILE A 33 -25.63 29.48 -25.10
CA ILE A 33 -24.23 29.38 -24.70
C ILE A 33 -24.11 29.34 -23.17
N GLN A 34 -24.83 30.20 -22.45
CA GLN A 34 -24.80 30.20 -20.98
C GLN A 34 -25.31 28.89 -20.39
N VAL A 35 -26.42 28.35 -20.91
CA VAL A 35 -26.96 27.05 -20.47
C VAL A 35 -25.97 25.93 -20.75
N PHE A 36 -25.35 25.92 -21.94
CA PHE A 36 -24.37 24.91 -22.31
C PHE A 36 -23.13 24.95 -21.40
N LEU A 37 -22.59 26.15 -21.11
CA LEU A 37 -21.46 26.33 -20.20
C LEU A 37 -21.80 25.89 -18.77
N GLY A 38 -23.00 26.20 -18.29
CA GLY A 38 -23.50 25.74 -16.99
C GLY A 38 -23.60 24.23 -16.90
N ASN A 39 -24.16 23.59 -17.94
CA ASN A 39 -24.28 22.13 -18.01
C ASN A 39 -22.90 21.45 -18.10
N HIS A 40 -21.98 21.97 -18.91
CA HIS A 40 -20.64 21.43 -19.03
C HIS A 40 -19.87 21.52 -17.71
N LYS A 41 -19.96 22.67 -17.01
CA LYS A 41 -19.36 22.83 -15.68
C LYS A 41 -19.94 21.85 -14.66
N THR A 42 -21.27 21.65 -14.69
CA THR A 42 -21.96 20.70 -13.80
C THR A 42 -21.50 19.27 -14.08
N TYR A 43 -21.34 18.91 -15.35
CA TYR A 43 -20.83 17.61 -15.77
C TYR A 43 -19.41 17.35 -15.24
N LEU A 44 -18.48 18.28 -15.45
CA LEU A 44 -17.09 18.17 -14.95
C LEU A 44 -17.03 18.07 -13.42
N THR A 45 -17.85 18.85 -12.73
CA THR A 45 -17.96 18.81 -11.27
C THR A 45 -18.46 17.44 -10.81
N GLY A 46 -19.48 16.89 -11.47
CA GLY A 46 -20.02 15.56 -11.19
C GLY A 46 -18.99 14.45 -11.40
N GLU A 47 -18.23 14.52 -12.50
CA GLU A 47 -17.16 13.57 -12.80
C GLU A 47 -16.03 13.63 -11.76
N ALA A 48 -15.60 14.84 -11.37
CA ALA A 48 -14.55 15.02 -10.37
C ALA A 48 -14.95 14.45 -8.99
N ILE A 49 -16.20 14.65 -8.58
CA ILE A 49 -16.73 14.10 -7.32
C ILE A 49 -16.83 12.58 -7.40
N ALA A 50 -17.30 12.03 -8.52
CA ALA A 50 -17.42 10.59 -8.72
C ALA A 50 -16.05 9.91 -8.65
N ARG A 51 -15.04 10.45 -9.33
CA ARG A 51 -13.68 9.92 -9.31
C ARG A 51 -13.07 9.91 -7.91
N VAL A 52 -13.18 11.00 -7.16
CA VAL A 52 -12.67 11.07 -5.78
C VAL A 52 -13.32 10.04 -4.87
N ARG A 53 -14.62 9.77 -5.03
CA ARG A 53 -15.33 8.73 -4.27
C ARG A 53 -14.91 7.32 -4.66
N GLU A 54 -14.66 7.07 -5.94
CA GLU A 54 -14.13 5.80 -6.43
C GLU A 54 -12.72 5.55 -5.90
N ASP A 55 -11.82 6.53 -6.03
CA ASP A 55 -10.44 6.47 -5.53
C ASP A 55 -10.39 6.27 -4.01
N SER A 56 -11.31 6.93 -3.28
CA SER A 56 -11.50 6.75 -1.84
C SER A 56 -11.91 5.33 -1.47
N GLY A 57 -12.87 4.76 -2.19
CA GLY A 57 -13.30 3.37 -2.02
C GLY A 57 -12.18 2.39 -2.31
N PHE A 58 -11.41 2.62 -3.39
CA PHE A 58 -10.27 1.80 -3.73
C PHE A 58 -9.16 1.87 -2.66
N ALA A 59 -8.84 3.08 -2.17
CA ALA A 59 -7.81 3.29 -1.14
C ALA A 59 -8.13 2.59 0.17
N THR A 60 -9.36 2.77 0.65
CA THR A 60 -9.80 2.15 1.91
C THR A 60 -9.84 0.63 1.79
N ASN A 61 -10.33 0.07 0.67
CA ASN A 61 -10.33 -1.37 0.43
C ASN A 61 -8.92 -1.96 0.34
N LEU A 62 -8.00 -1.26 -0.34
CA LEU A 62 -6.60 -1.69 -0.45
C LEU A 62 -5.93 -1.73 0.93
N LEU A 63 -6.04 -0.65 1.70
CA LEU A 63 -5.48 -0.58 3.04
C LEU A 63 -6.12 -1.62 3.97
N GLN A 64 -7.44 -1.82 3.91
CA GLN A 64 -8.11 -2.89 4.67
C GLN A 64 -7.53 -4.27 4.37
N LYS A 65 -7.33 -4.61 3.09
CA LYS A 65 -6.78 -5.91 2.70
C LYS A 65 -5.38 -6.12 3.27
N GLU A 66 -4.52 -5.11 3.19
CA GLU A 66 -3.15 -5.16 3.70
C GLU A 66 -3.13 -5.22 5.23
N LEU A 67 -3.96 -4.42 5.89
CA LEU A 67 -4.04 -4.34 7.36
C LEU A 67 -4.60 -5.61 8.00
N ARG A 68 -5.52 -6.33 7.34
CA ARG A 68 -6.04 -7.61 7.84
C ARG A 68 -4.98 -8.71 7.90
N MET A 69 -3.89 -8.58 7.15
CA MET A 69 -2.77 -9.51 7.14
C MET A 69 -1.64 -9.12 8.11
N VAL A 70 -1.74 -7.97 8.79
CA VAL A 70 -0.78 -7.57 9.83
C VAL A 70 -0.76 -8.61 10.93
N GLY A 71 0.44 -8.93 11.42
CA GLY A 71 0.66 -9.93 12.46
C GLY A 71 0.45 -11.38 12.01
N TYR A 72 0.16 -11.65 10.73
CA TYR A 72 0.18 -13.02 10.23
C TYR A 72 1.61 -13.55 10.29
N GLN A 73 1.80 -14.76 10.81
CA GLN A 73 3.12 -15.39 10.92
C GLN A 73 3.05 -16.89 10.57
N GLY A 74 2.11 -17.28 9.70
CA GLY A 74 1.76 -18.68 9.52
C GLY A 74 0.89 -19.18 10.68
N CYS A 75 1.13 -20.40 11.15
CA CYS A 75 0.42 -20.98 12.28
C CYS A 75 0.78 -20.34 13.64
N LEU A 76 1.66 -19.34 13.65
CA LEU A 76 2.21 -18.66 14.83
C LEU A 76 1.40 -17.46 15.33
N SER A 77 0.20 -17.22 14.81
CA SER A 77 -0.61 -16.04 15.18
C SER A 77 -1.06 -15.98 16.65
N LYS A 78 -0.69 -16.96 17.48
CA LYS A 78 -0.97 -16.99 18.91
C LYS A 78 0.30 -16.68 19.72
N GLN A 79 0.22 -15.58 20.48
CA GLN A 79 1.23 -14.95 21.36
C GLN A 79 2.37 -15.84 21.89
N GLY A 80 3.60 -15.32 21.86
CA GLY A 80 4.74 -15.83 22.64
C GLY A 80 5.72 -16.73 21.91
N VAL A 81 5.84 -16.60 20.59
CA VAL A 81 6.72 -17.43 19.76
C VAL A 81 8.12 -16.85 19.64
N ASN A 82 9.13 -17.72 19.70
CA ASN A 82 10.52 -17.35 19.45
C ASN A 82 10.76 -17.16 17.95
N ILE A 83 10.97 -15.91 17.52
CA ILE A 83 11.41 -15.56 16.17
C ILE A 83 12.92 -15.38 16.19
N THR A 84 13.64 -16.26 15.51
CA THR A 84 15.10 -16.12 15.35
C THR A 84 15.40 -15.44 14.02
N ASN A 85 15.98 -14.24 14.07
CA ASN A 85 16.40 -13.51 12.87
C ASN A 85 17.91 -13.70 12.63
N THR A 86 18.26 -14.48 11.60
CA THR A 86 19.66 -14.80 11.25
C THR A 86 20.23 -13.88 10.18
N LEU A 87 19.54 -12.78 9.83
CA LEU A 87 20.04 -11.79 8.89
C LEU A 87 21.16 -10.94 9.50
N ASN A 88 22.06 -10.44 8.67
CA ASN A 88 22.94 -9.34 9.05
C ASN A 88 22.10 -8.07 9.29
N ASN A 89 22.57 -7.17 10.15
CA ASN A 89 21.87 -5.93 10.48
C ASN A 89 20.40 -6.15 10.89
N ASN A 90 20.10 -7.25 11.59
CA ASN A 90 18.75 -7.65 11.99
C ASN A 90 18.01 -6.62 12.87
N ALA A 91 18.72 -5.66 13.48
CA ALA A 91 18.14 -4.56 14.24
C ALA A 91 17.75 -3.34 13.37
N ALA A 92 18.26 -3.25 12.14
CA ALA A 92 17.93 -2.16 11.22
C ALA A 92 16.47 -2.27 10.77
N LEU A 93 15.75 -1.14 10.69
CA LEU A 93 14.33 -1.09 10.39
C LEU A 93 13.89 -1.96 9.18
N PRO A 94 14.57 -1.97 8.02
CA PRO A 94 14.14 -2.82 6.89
C PRO A 94 14.21 -4.32 7.17
N TYR A 95 15.02 -4.75 8.15
CA TYR A 95 15.34 -6.15 8.44
C TYR A 95 14.93 -6.58 9.86
N ASN A 96 14.34 -5.67 10.65
CA ASN A 96 13.86 -5.95 11.97
C ASN A 96 12.44 -6.52 11.93
N PHE A 97 12.33 -7.83 11.79
CA PHE A 97 11.05 -8.53 11.75
C PHE A 97 10.54 -8.99 13.12
N THR A 98 11.10 -8.44 14.20
CA THR A 98 10.54 -8.60 15.56
C THR A 98 9.46 -7.55 15.84
N THR A 99 9.47 -6.45 15.09
CA THR A 99 8.37 -5.49 15.03
C THR A 99 7.42 -5.89 13.91
N PHE A 100 6.10 -5.90 14.15
CA PHE A 100 5.10 -6.24 13.11
C PHE A 100 4.33 -5.03 12.60
N LEU A 101 4.17 -4.04 13.47
CA LEU A 101 3.37 -2.86 13.22
C LEU A 101 4.03 -1.67 13.92
N ARG A 102 4.16 -0.56 13.20
CA ARG A 102 4.54 0.71 13.79
C ARG A 102 3.90 1.87 13.03
N GLY A 103 3.43 2.86 13.76
CA GLY A 103 2.99 4.14 13.22
C GLY A 103 3.99 5.25 13.53
N TYR A 104 4.07 6.23 12.64
CA TYR A 104 4.73 7.50 12.90
C TYR A 104 3.70 8.61 12.70
N ASP A 105 3.51 9.41 13.75
CA ASP A 105 2.54 10.49 13.79
C ASP A 105 3.15 11.77 13.21
N ASN A 106 2.38 12.48 12.37
CA ASN A 106 2.65 13.82 11.85
C ASN A 106 4.13 14.05 11.52
N VAL A 107 4.67 13.21 10.63
CA VAL A 107 6.10 13.26 10.29
C VAL A 107 6.49 14.64 9.81
N THR A 108 7.72 15.07 10.09
CA THR A 108 8.23 16.36 9.61
C THR A 108 9.10 16.16 8.38
N ALA A 109 9.60 17.26 7.78
CA ALA A 109 10.59 17.18 6.71
C ALA A 109 11.85 16.39 7.12
N THR A 110 12.17 16.38 8.42
CA THR A 110 13.23 15.56 9.01
C THR A 110 12.63 14.31 9.63
N LEU A 111 12.78 13.19 8.92
CA LEU A 111 12.29 11.89 9.40
C LEU A 111 13.16 11.36 10.57
N PRO A 112 12.58 10.60 11.51
CA PRO A 112 13.35 9.87 12.51
C PRO A 112 14.41 8.97 11.87
N ALA A 113 15.59 8.84 12.49
CA ALA A 113 16.74 8.15 11.90
C ALA A 113 16.41 6.74 11.34
N PRO A 114 15.68 5.85 12.05
CA PRO A 114 15.34 4.52 11.52
C PRO A 114 14.46 4.58 10.27
N LEU A 115 13.51 5.52 10.23
CA LEU A 115 12.60 5.70 9.09
C LEU A 115 13.35 6.35 7.91
N SER A 116 14.21 7.33 8.19
CA SER A 116 15.01 8.03 7.18
C SER A 116 15.96 7.09 6.43
N ALA A 117 16.46 6.03 7.09
CA ALA A 117 17.32 5.02 6.49
C ALA A 117 16.64 4.16 5.42
N LEU A 118 15.30 4.12 5.38
CA LEU A 118 14.57 3.48 4.29
C LEU A 118 14.60 4.33 3.03
N PHE A 119 14.79 5.65 3.16
CA PHE A 119 14.73 6.57 2.04
C PHE A 119 16.13 6.85 1.48
N THR A 120 16.36 6.51 0.20
CA THR A 120 17.63 6.71 -0.49
C THR A 120 17.46 7.52 -1.77
N GLY A 121 18.49 8.28 -2.15
CA GLY A 121 18.48 9.08 -3.37
C GLY A 121 17.39 10.17 -3.39
N ALA A 122 16.83 10.41 -4.58
CA ALA A 122 15.84 11.45 -4.86
C ALA A 122 14.39 10.92 -4.81
N GLU A 123 14.12 9.87 -4.04
CA GLU A 123 12.78 9.29 -3.99
C GLU A 123 11.77 10.16 -3.22
N PRO A 124 10.46 10.06 -3.52
CA PRO A 124 9.41 10.85 -2.86
C PRO A 124 9.40 10.60 -1.35
N ARG A 125 9.59 11.65 -0.58
CA ARG A 125 9.55 11.60 0.89
C ARG A 125 8.13 11.77 1.43
N PRO A 126 7.83 11.21 2.61
CA PRO A 126 6.58 11.43 3.31
C PRO A 126 6.24 12.93 3.44
N MET A 127 4.98 13.25 3.20
CA MET A 127 4.44 14.58 3.34
C MET A 127 4.51 15.02 4.81
N PRO A 128 5.06 16.21 5.10
CA PRO A 128 5.04 16.76 6.44
C PRO A 128 3.61 16.94 6.98
N GLY A 129 3.36 16.54 8.24
CA GLY A 129 2.03 16.57 8.86
C GLY A 129 1.10 15.46 8.41
N SER A 130 1.62 14.41 7.77
CA SER A 130 0.90 13.17 7.49
C SER A 130 1.51 12.03 8.29
N ASP A 131 0.71 11.01 8.59
CA ASP A 131 1.18 9.81 9.26
C ASP A 131 1.83 8.83 8.29
N VAL A 132 2.67 7.95 8.84
CA VAL A 132 3.32 6.86 8.12
C VAL A 132 3.02 5.54 8.83
N LEU A 133 2.57 4.55 8.07
CA LEU A 133 2.30 3.21 8.55
C LEU A 133 3.40 2.25 8.09
N LEU A 134 3.99 1.54 9.04
CA LEU A 134 4.94 0.46 8.79
C LEU A 134 4.31 -0.87 9.21
N VAL A 135 4.31 -1.83 8.28
CA VAL A 135 3.83 -3.19 8.48
C VAL A 135 4.91 -4.17 8.09
N GLN A 136 5.20 -5.13 8.95
CA GLN A 136 6.19 -6.16 8.73
C GLN A 136 5.54 -7.52 8.86
N GLY A 137 5.83 -8.39 7.91
CA GLY A 137 5.29 -9.73 7.93
C GLY A 137 5.36 -10.43 6.57
N PRO A 138 4.82 -11.65 6.51
CA PRO A 138 4.79 -12.46 5.31
C PRO A 138 4.03 -11.78 4.18
N ALA A 139 4.52 -12.01 2.97
CA ALA A 139 4.00 -11.55 1.71
C ALA A 139 3.90 -12.73 0.74
N GLY A 140 2.89 -12.71 -0.13
CA GLY A 140 2.67 -13.77 -1.11
C GLY A 140 2.10 -15.05 -0.51
N VAL A 141 2.35 -16.16 -1.19
CA VAL A 141 1.84 -17.49 -0.84
C VAL A 141 2.91 -18.27 -0.10
N GLY A 142 2.51 -18.98 0.96
CA GLY A 142 3.41 -19.86 1.70
C GLY A 142 3.65 -21.18 0.97
N VAL A 143 4.92 -21.59 0.89
CA VAL A 143 5.35 -22.83 0.27
C VAL A 143 5.66 -23.85 1.37
N PRO A 144 4.97 -24.99 1.43
CA PRO A 144 5.23 -26.00 2.46
C PRO A 144 6.57 -26.69 2.24
N LEU A 145 7.19 -27.10 3.34
CA LEU A 145 8.39 -27.94 3.29
C LEU A 145 8.06 -29.32 2.71
N SER A 146 8.94 -29.82 1.83
CA SER A 146 8.83 -31.16 1.24
C SER A 146 9.52 -32.23 2.11
N ARG A 147 10.50 -31.82 2.91
CA ARG A 147 11.29 -32.69 3.80
C ARG A 147 11.62 -31.95 5.09
N ASP A 148 11.93 -32.69 6.15
CA ASP A 148 12.57 -32.11 7.31
C ASP A 148 14.01 -31.65 7.01
N ASN A 149 14.51 -30.71 7.79
CA ASN A 149 15.91 -30.27 7.71
C ASN A 149 16.82 -31.03 8.68
N HIS A 150 16.45 -32.24 9.12
CA HIS A 150 17.23 -33.01 10.09
C HIS A 150 18.61 -33.39 9.56
N ASN A 151 18.78 -33.62 8.26
CA ASN A 151 20.09 -33.95 7.67
C ASN A 151 20.69 -32.79 6.85
N ASN A 152 20.07 -31.62 6.90
CA ASN A 152 20.37 -30.52 5.99
C ASN A 152 20.44 -29.20 6.76
N ALA A 153 21.63 -28.86 7.27
CA ALA A 153 21.82 -27.66 8.07
C ALA A 153 21.93 -26.36 7.23
N ALA A 154 22.34 -26.44 5.96
CA ALA A 154 22.52 -25.26 5.09
C ALA A 154 21.48 -25.16 3.96
N GLN A 155 20.51 -26.07 3.96
CA GLN A 155 19.56 -26.27 2.86
C GLN A 155 18.18 -26.59 3.40
N LEU A 156 17.17 -26.09 2.72
CA LEU A 156 15.76 -26.37 2.97
C LEU A 156 15.09 -26.83 1.69
N PHE A 157 14.30 -27.89 1.76
CA PHE A 157 13.57 -28.42 0.60
C PHE A 157 12.09 -28.08 0.73
N VAL A 158 11.56 -27.38 -0.27
CA VAL A 158 10.15 -26.99 -0.34
C VAL A 158 9.48 -27.60 -1.55
N GLN A 159 8.15 -27.68 -1.52
CA GLN A 159 7.37 -28.17 -2.65
C GLN A 159 7.50 -27.24 -3.86
N HIS A 160 7.61 -27.83 -5.05
CA HIS A 160 7.58 -27.06 -6.29
C HIS A 160 6.12 -26.82 -6.72
N LEU A 161 5.62 -25.60 -6.49
CA LEU A 161 4.25 -25.21 -6.82
C LEU A 161 4.14 -24.59 -8.21
N SER A 162 5.14 -23.82 -8.62
CA SER A 162 5.17 -23.16 -9.92
C SER A 162 6.58 -22.81 -10.36
N SER A 163 6.77 -22.63 -11.66
CA SER A 163 8.00 -22.13 -12.27
C SER A 163 7.66 -20.98 -13.20
N LYS A 164 8.34 -19.84 -13.06
CA LYS A 164 8.13 -18.65 -13.88
C LYS A 164 9.45 -18.16 -14.46
N VAL A 165 9.55 -18.15 -15.78
CA VAL A 165 10.71 -17.59 -16.50
C VAL A 165 10.73 -16.07 -16.31
N ASP A 166 11.92 -15.49 -16.19
CA ASP A 166 12.17 -14.04 -16.01
C ASP A 166 11.50 -13.41 -14.77
N TYR A 167 11.08 -14.22 -13.79
CA TYR A 167 10.44 -13.74 -12.58
C TYR A 167 11.42 -13.01 -11.65
N CYS A 168 12.66 -13.47 -11.57
CA CYS A 168 13.70 -12.90 -10.71
C CYS A 168 14.63 -11.93 -11.47
N GLY A 169 14.16 -11.42 -12.60
CA GLY A 169 14.94 -10.63 -13.55
C GLY A 169 15.23 -11.40 -14.85
N THR A 170 15.71 -10.68 -15.86
CA THR A 170 15.97 -11.22 -17.20
C THR A 170 16.92 -12.41 -17.15
N GLY A 171 16.47 -13.55 -17.67
CA GLY A 171 17.18 -14.83 -17.68
C GLY A 171 17.13 -15.62 -16.37
N LYS A 172 16.42 -15.13 -15.33
CA LYS A 172 16.36 -15.78 -14.01
C LYS A 172 14.96 -16.32 -13.71
N GLN A 173 14.89 -17.63 -13.56
CA GLN A 173 13.66 -18.34 -13.21
C GLN A 173 13.34 -18.20 -11.71
N GLY A 174 12.08 -17.94 -11.40
CA GLY A 174 11.52 -18.05 -10.05
C GLY A 174 10.87 -19.40 -9.84
N TYR A 175 11.01 -19.92 -8.63
CA TYR A 175 10.40 -21.19 -8.21
C TYR A 175 9.43 -20.93 -7.06
N SER A 176 8.16 -21.29 -7.22
CA SER A 176 7.11 -21.07 -6.22
C SER A 176 7.04 -19.61 -5.72
N ASP A 177 7.26 -18.64 -6.61
CA ASP A 177 7.36 -17.20 -6.33
C ASP A 177 8.52 -16.79 -5.39
N LEU A 178 9.55 -17.63 -5.28
CA LEU A 178 10.78 -17.37 -4.54
C LEU A 178 11.94 -17.09 -5.50
N CYS A 179 12.73 -16.08 -5.15
CA CYS A 179 13.93 -15.65 -5.85
C CYS A 179 15.18 -15.70 -4.96
N GLU A 180 16.34 -15.76 -5.61
CA GLU A 180 17.61 -15.51 -4.91
C GLU A 180 17.61 -14.08 -4.36
N GLY A 181 17.98 -13.93 -3.08
CA GLY A 181 17.97 -12.67 -2.37
C GLY A 181 16.65 -12.32 -1.67
N ASP A 182 15.60 -13.10 -1.86
CA ASP A 182 14.38 -12.93 -1.07
C ASP A 182 14.65 -13.21 0.40
N ILE A 183 14.11 -12.35 1.26
CA ILE A 183 14.05 -12.61 2.69
C ILE A 183 12.82 -13.47 2.94
N VAL A 184 13.04 -14.60 3.59
CA VAL A 184 12.00 -15.59 3.85
C VAL A 184 11.96 -15.95 5.33
N MET A 185 10.79 -16.38 5.77
CA MET A 185 10.55 -16.91 7.09
C MET A 185 10.02 -18.32 6.95
N VAL A 186 10.73 -19.27 7.53
CA VAL A 186 10.18 -20.59 7.80
C VAL A 186 9.49 -20.54 9.16
N SER A 187 8.27 -21.06 9.21
CA SER A 187 7.43 -21.05 10.40
C SER A 187 6.75 -22.40 10.58
N ASP A 188 6.68 -22.88 11.81
CA ASP A 188 5.77 -23.95 12.22
C ASP A 188 4.66 -23.37 13.13
N CYS A 189 4.13 -24.11 14.11
CA CYS A 189 3.15 -23.61 15.08
C CYS A 189 3.77 -23.06 16.37
N GLN A 190 5.09 -23.17 16.55
CA GLN A 190 5.80 -22.86 17.80
C GLN A 190 7.01 -21.95 17.63
N LYS A 191 7.60 -21.86 16.44
CA LYS A 191 8.82 -21.11 16.13
C LYS A 191 8.86 -20.60 14.69
N ALA A 192 9.60 -19.52 14.50
CA ALA A 192 9.94 -19.00 13.18
C ALA A 192 11.42 -18.67 13.08
N ARG A 193 11.97 -18.82 11.87
CA ARG A 193 13.32 -18.39 11.54
C ARG A 193 13.33 -17.60 10.25
N ILE A 194 14.02 -16.46 10.29
CA ILE A 194 14.11 -15.53 9.17
C ILE A 194 15.53 -15.55 8.64
N PHE A 195 15.65 -15.74 7.32
CA PHE A 195 16.90 -15.83 6.61
C PHE A 195 16.73 -15.32 5.18
N GLN A 196 17.84 -15.01 4.51
CA GLN A 196 17.86 -14.65 3.11
C GLN A 196 18.26 -15.86 2.26
N ILE A 197 17.56 -16.03 1.15
CA ILE A 197 17.88 -17.07 0.18
C ILE A 197 19.17 -16.69 -0.55
N THR A 198 20.18 -17.54 -0.47
CA THR A 198 21.43 -17.36 -1.23
C THR A 198 21.38 -18.02 -2.60
N ARG A 199 20.59 -19.09 -2.75
CA ARG A 199 20.44 -19.81 -4.02
C ARG A 199 19.14 -20.59 -4.05
N VAL A 200 18.48 -20.63 -5.22
CA VAL A 200 17.27 -21.42 -5.49
C VAL A 200 17.53 -22.37 -6.64
N GLN A 201 17.22 -23.65 -6.48
CA GLN A 201 17.39 -24.64 -7.55
C GLN A 201 16.26 -25.67 -7.53
N GLY A 202 15.67 -25.94 -8.70
CA GLY A 202 14.74 -27.06 -8.88
C GLY A 202 15.47 -28.40 -8.79
N VAL A 203 14.95 -29.34 -8.01
CA VAL A 203 15.54 -30.67 -7.78
C VAL A 203 14.47 -31.76 -7.85
N GLY A 204 14.87 -33.03 -7.71
CA GLY A 204 13.94 -34.15 -7.60
C GLY A 204 13.03 -34.34 -8.82
N GLY A 205 13.55 -34.11 -10.03
CA GLY A 205 12.77 -34.17 -11.27
C GLY A 205 11.71 -33.08 -11.39
N GLY A 206 11.90 -31.93 -10.73
CA GLY A 206 10.95 -30.82 -10.75
C GLY A 206 9.80 -30.96 -9.75
N ARG A 207 9.94 -31.81 -8.72
CA ARG A 207 8.94 -31.95 -7.64
C ARG A 207 9.28 -31.11 -6.41
N GLU A 208 10.54 -30.71 -6.28
CA GLU A 208 11.07 -30.03 -5.11
C GLU A 208 11.96 -28.87 -5.53
N VAL A 209 12.09 -27.90 -4.62
CA VAL A 209 12.98 -26.76 -4.76
C VAL A 209 13.93 -26.78 -3.57
N ASN A 210 15.23 -26.77 -3.84
CA ASN A 210 16.25 -26.63 -2.81
C ASN A 210 16.58 -25.14 -2.62
N ILE A 211 16.39 -24.68 -1.40
CA ILE A 211 16.64 -23.34 -0.92
C ILE A 211 17.92 -23.39 -0.09
N VAL A 212 18.97 -22.70 -0.56
CA VAL A 212 20.24 -22.58 0.16
C VAL A 212 20.27 -21.26 0.91
N HIS A 213 20.79 -21.27 2.14
CA HIS A 213 20.87 -20.09 3.01
C HIS A 213 22.25 -19.96 3.66
N ALA A 214 23.29 -19.95 2.83
CA ALA A 214 24.67 -19.85 3.33
C ALA A 214 24.95 -18.49 4.00
N GLU A 215 25.99 -18.44 4.84
CA GLU A 215 26.54 -17.19 5.35
C GLU A 215 27.20 -16.45 4.19
N ASN A 216 26.92 -15.16 4.12
CA ASN A 216 27.45 -14.28 3.10
C ASN A 216 27.69 -12.92 3.77
N ASN A 217 28.69 -12.85 4.64
CA ASN A 217 29.14 -11.64 5.31
C ASN A 217 29.31 -10.47 4.34
N ASN A 218 28.23 -9.70 4.13
CA ASN A 218 28.10 -8.57 3.21
C ASN A 218 28.92 -8.69 1.91
N ASN A 219 29.02 -9.88 1.31
CA ASN A 219 29.88 -10.10 0.15
C ASN A 219 29.15 -9.66 -1.12
N GLY A 220 28.90 -8.35 -1.23
CA GLY A 220 28.55 -7.57 -2.42
C GLY A 220 27.24 -7.87 -3.17
N ASN A 221 26.75 -9.11 -3.18
CA ASN A 221 25.70 -9.55 -4.11
C ASN A 221 24.30 -9.66 -3.48
N LEU A 222 24.20 -9.78 -2.16
CA LEU A 222 22.93 -9.94 -1.44
C LEU A 222 22.97 -9.13 -0.15
N VAL A 223 22.07 -8.14 -0.03
CA VAL A 223 21.94 -7.27 1.15
C VAL A 223 20.60 -7.59 1.83
N PRO A 224 20.56 -7.85 3.14
CA PRO A 224 21.66 -7.73 4.11
C PRO A 224 22.57 -8.96 4.20
N GLY A 225 22.16 -10.12 3.69
CA GLY A 225 22.84 -11.40 3.89
C GLY A 225 22.47 -12.07 5.22
N ASN A 226 22.98 -13.28 5.41
CA ASN A 226 22.86 -14.08 6.62
C ASN A 226 24.13 -13.95 7.46
N ALA A 227 23.94 -13.79 8.77
CA ALA A 227 24.98 -13.84 9.79
C ALA A 227 25.31 -15.28 10.22
N THR A 228 24.45 -16.24 9.89
CA THR A 228 24.59 -17.64 10.28
C THR A 228 24.74 -18.52 9.04
N SER A 229 25.76 -19.39 9.01
CA SER A 229 26.09 -20.23 7.85
C SER A 229 25.21 -21.45 7.68
N SER A 230 24.65 -21.94 8.79
CA SER A 230 23.77 -23.11 8.80
C SER A 230 22.99 -23.18 10.10
N TRP A 231 21.84 -23.84 10.06
CA TRP A 231 21.00 -24.12 11.20
C TRP A 231 20.13 -25.35 10.98
N GLY A 232 19.70 -25.99 12.06
CA GLY A 232 19.11 -27.32 11.97
C GLY A 232 20.18 -28.36 11.66
N GLY A 233 19.81 -29.45 10.99
CA GLY A 233 20.70 -30.60 10.84
C GLY A 233 20.79 -31.49 12.09
N ALA A 234 21.53 -32.59 11.95
CA ALA A 234 21.52 -33.69 12.91
C ALA A 234 22.22 -33.32 14.23
N SER A 235 23.12 -32.34 14.16
CA SER A 235 23.85 -31.78 15.31
C SER A 235 23.09 -30.70 16.08
N SER A 236 22.04 -30.09 15.48
CA SER A 236 21.26 -29.05 16.17
C SER A 236 20.15 -29.67 17.03
N PRO A 237 19.70 -29.02 18.12
CA PRO A 237 18.54 -29.46 18.90
C PRO A 237 17.29 -29.64 18.05
N ALA A 238 16.37 -30.53 18.46
CA ALA A 238 15.13 -30.77 17.71
C ALA A 238 14.26 -29.52 17.59
N GLU A 239 14.39 -28.62 18.56
CA GLU A 239 13.72 -27.33 18.66
C GLU A 239 14.21 -26.34 17.59
N GLU A 240 15.36 -26.54 16.97
CA GLU A 240 15.85 -25.71 15.85
C GLU A 240 15.56 -26.31 14.47
N ARG A 241 14.97 -27.51 14.44
CA ARG A 241 14.63 -28.23 13.21
C ARG A 241 13.20 -27.91 12.78
N PHE A 242 13.01 -27.81 11.46
CA PHE A 242 11.72 -27.63 10.82
C PHE A 242 11.35 -28.92 10.09
N GLY A 243 10.19 -29.46 10.42
CA GLY A 243 9.65 -30.70 9.84
C GLY A 243 8.55 -30.45 8.82
N LEU A 244 7.93 -31.54 8.40
CA LEU A 244 6.70 -31.51 7.58
C LEU A 244 5.59 -30.74 8.32
N GLY A 245 4.87 -29.90 7.59
CA GLY A 245 3.87 -28.97 8.16
C GLY A 245 4.41 -27.57 8.43
N SER A 246 5.74 -27.37 8.37
CA SER A 246 6.31 -26.02 8.33
C SER A 246 6.07 -25.37 6.97
N VAL A 247 5.93 -24.05 6.96
CA VAL A 247 5.68 -23.26 5.75
C VAL A 247 6.73 -22.17 5.63
N LEU A 248 7.26 -22.01 4.41
CA LEU A 248 8.17 -20.95 4.01
C LEU A 248 7.39 -19.82 3.35
N ASN A 249 7.46 -18.61 3.89
CA ASN A 249 6.84 -17.41 3.31
C ASN A 249 7.91 -16.37 3.00
N ARG A 250 7.75 -15.60 1.92
CA ARG A 250 8.53 -14.36 1.76
C ARG A 250 8.10 -13.37 2.82
N VAL A 251 9.01 -12.57 3.36
CA VAL A 251 8.72 -11.55 4.38
C VAL A 251 9.23 -10.21 3.90
N GLU A 252 8.40 -9.18 4.08
CA GLU A 252 8.70 -7.83 3.61
C GLU A 252 8.35 -6.78 4.68
N THR A 253 9.18 -5.74 4.76
CA THR A 253 8.85 -4.50 5.46
C THR A 253 8.08 -3.60 4.50
N ARG A 254 6.79 -3.42 4.71
CA ARG A 254 5.93 -2.55 3.90
C ARG A 254 5.74 -1.20 4.59
N LEU A 255 5.87 -0.11 3.83
CA LEU A 255 5.60 1.24 4.30
C LEU A 255 4.48 1.86 3.46
N TYR A 256 3.49 2.47 4.12
CA TYR A 256 2.44 3.27 3.49
C TYR A 256 2.54 4.70 3.97
N TYR A 257 2.58 5.65 3.03
CA TYR A 257 2.78 7.06 3.32
C TYR A 257 2.26 7.93 2.19
N ILE A 258 1.97 9.19 2.47
CA ILE A 258 1.60 10.17 1.46
C ILE A 258 2.84 10.85 0.93
N ALA A 259 3.01 10.90 -0.39
CA ALA A 259 4.12 11.60 -1.02
C ALA A 259 3.74 12.10 -2.41
N ARG A 260 4.66 12.81 -3.06
CA ARG A 260 4.51 13.29 -4.43
C ARG A 260 5.84 13.20 -5.17
N PRO A 261 5.83 12.86 -6.47
CA PRO A 261 7.06 12.70 -7.24
C PRO A 261 7.78 14.01 -7.51
N SER A 262 7.04 15.13 -7.56
CA SER A 262 7.61 16.46 -7.75
C SER A 262 6.72 17.52 -7.10
N ALA A 263 7.23 18.75 -6.97
CA ALA A 263 6.50 19.85 -6.36
C ALA A 263 5.20 20.24 -7.10
N ASN A 264 5.05 19.85 -8.37
CA ASN A 264 3.88 20.17 -9.18
C ASN A 264 2.90 19.00 -9.31
N SER A 265 3.28 17.82 -8.80
CA SER A 265 2.43 16.63 -8.88
C SER A 265 1.48 16.57 -7.69
N PRO A 266 0.26 16.04 -7.88
CA PRO A 266 -0.64 15.80 -6.75
C PRO A 266 -0.01 14.81 -5.77
N TYR A 267 -0.42 14.92 -4.51
CA TYR A 267 -0.08 13.90 -3.52
C TYR A 267 -0.81 12.60 -3.81
N ALA A 268 -0.14 11.50 -3.52
CA ALA A 268 -0.63 10.14 -3.71
C ALA A 268 -0.28 9.29 -2.49
N LEU A 269 -1.04 8.22 -2.29
CA LEU A 269 -0.69 7.15 -1.38
C LEU A 269 0.41 6.31 -2.03
N TYR A 270 1.56 6.22 -1.37
CA TYR A 270 2.69 5.41 -1.80
C TYR A 270 2.78 4.13 -0.97
N ARG A 271 3.29 3.07 -1.60
CA ARG A 271 3.77 1.87 -0.94
C ARG A 271 5.25 1.66 -1.23
N LYS A 272 6.01 1.34 -0.18
CA LYS A 272 7.41 0.89 -0.28
C LYS A 272 7.54 -0.54 0.23
N SER A 273 8.47 -1.31 -0.33
CA SER A 273 8.88 -2.62 0.18
C SER A 273 10.38 -2.63 0.50
N GLY A 274 10.71 -2.76 1.77
CA GLY A 274 12.07 -2.66 2.31
C GLY A 274 12.74 -1.35 1.88
N VAL A 275 13.88 -1.48 1.20
CA VAL A 275 14.67 -0.37 0.67
C VAL A 275 14.35 -0.04 -0.80
N ALA A 276 13.48 -0.81 -1.46
CA ALA A 276 13.10 -0.57 -2.85
C ALA A 276 12.39 0.79 -3.01
N ALA A 277 12.46 1.40 -4.18
CA ALA A 277 11.81 2.70 -4.42
C ALA A 277 10.30 2.62 -4.17
N GLY A 278 9.75 3.66 -3.54
CA GLY A 278 8.31 3.76 -3.31
C GLY A 278 7.52 3.88 -4.63
N MET A 279 6.40 3.19 -4.72
CA MET A 279 5.50 3.24 -5.88
C MET A 279 4.18 3.92 -5.51
N PRO A 280 3.64 4.81 -6.37
CA PRO A 280 2.32 5.39 -6.16
C PRO A 280 1.26 4.29 -6.33
N LEU A 281 0.33 4.22 -5.40
CA LEU A 281 -0.83 3.33 -5.46
C LEU A 281 -2.05 4.09 -5.98
N ILE A 282 -2.30 5.28 -5.43
CA ILE A 282 -3.54 6.05 -5.64
C ILE A 282 -3.22 7.53 -5.58
N GLU A 283 -3.59 8.28 -6.60
CA GLU A 283 -3.44 9.74 -6.64
C GLU A 283 -4.59 10.46 -5.91
N GLY A 284 -4.43 11.75 -5.65
CA GLY A 284 -5.49 12.55 -5.04
C GLY A 284 -5.67 12.28 -3.54
N VAL A 285 -4.65 11.74 -2.88
CA VAL A 285 -4.65 11.58 -1.41
C VAL A 285 -3.80 12.70 -0.81
N ALA A 286 -4.45 13.71 -0.26
CA ALA A 286 -3.81 14.92 0.25
C ALA A 286 -3.21 14.76 1.66
N ASN A 287 -3.75 13.89 2.51
CA ASN A 287 -3.21 13.60 3.84
C ASN A 287 -3.71 12.22 4.33
N MET A 288 -2.94 11.56 5.19
CA MET A 288 -3.34 10.34 5.89
C MET A 288 -3.07 10.49 7.38
N GLN A 289 -4.06 10.12 8.20
CA GLN A 289 -3.98 10.15 9.66
C GLN A 289 -4.43 8.79 10.21
N LEU A 290 -3.75 8.32 11.25
CA LEU A 290 -3.87 6.97 11.78
C LEU A 290 -4.14 7.01 13.28
N THR A 291 -5.05 6.15 13.71
CA THR A 291 -5.29 5.88 15.12
C THR A 291 -5.14 4.39 15.37
N PHE A 292 -4.66 4.02 16.55
CA PHE A 292 -4.34 2.66 16.94
C PHE A 292 -5.23 2.27 18.11
N GLY A 293 -6.02 1.22 17.90
CA GLY A 293 -6.86 0.60 18.91
C GLY A 293 -6.01 -0.26 19.83
N GLU A 294 -5.72 0.24 21.03
CA GLU A 294 -4.93 -0.44 22.04
C GLU A 294 -5.82 -1.18 23.04
N ASP A 295 -5.43 -2.42 23.36
CA ASP A 295 -5.96 -3.23 24.47
C ASP A 295 -5.05 -3.05 25.70
N GLN A 296 -5.54 -2.34 26.73
CA GLN A 296 -4.77 -2.03 27.93
C GLN A 296 -4.90 -3.11 29.00
N ASN A 297 -6.03 -3.80 29.05
CA ASN A 297 -6.36 -4.77 30.09
C ASN A 297 -6.09 -6.23 29.67
N ARG A 298 -5.70 -6.46 28.41
CA ARG A 298 -5.45 -7.76 27.76
C ARG A 298 -6.69 -8.66 27.66
N ASP A 299 -7.88 -8.08 27.64
CA ASP A 299 -9.15 -8.82 27.47
C ASP A 299 -9.47 -9.13 25.99
N ARG A 300 -8.61 -8.71 25.06
CA ARG A 300 -8.72 -8.85 23.61
C ARG A 300 -9.83 -7.99 22.99
N ALA A 301 -10.22 -6.92 23.67
CA ALA A 301 -11.03 -5.85 23.12
C ALA A 301 -10.21 -4.54 23.05
N THR A 302 -10.55 -3.69 22.09
CA THR A 302 -9.95 -2.36 22.01
C THR A 302 -10.57 -1.47 23.09
N ASP A 303 -9.75 -0.95 24.01
CA ASP A 303 -10.20 -0.03 25.05
C ASP A 303 -10.24 1.42 24.55
N ARG A 304 -9.23 1.80 23.75
CA ARG A 304 -9.07 3.18 23.27
C ARG A 304 -8.38 3.26 21.92
N TYR A 305 -8.69 4.30 21.17
CA TYR A 305 -7.96 4.68 19.96
C TYR A 305 -7.05 5.87 20.25
N VAL A 306 -5.75 5.69 19.99
CA VAL A 306 -4.73 6.71 20.24
C VAL A 306 -3.85 6.93 19.01
N SER A 307 -3.28 8.12 18.85
CA SER A 307 -2.33 8.35 17.76
C SER A 307 -0.96 7.73 18.06
N ALA A 308 -0.12 7.56 17.05
CA ALA A 308 1.22 7.02 17.23
C ALA A 308 2.12 7.88 18.13
N ALA A 309 1.81 9.18 18.29
CA ALA A 309 2.54 10.09 19.18
C ALA A 309 2.46 9.67 20.65
N SER A 310 1.38 8.99 21.05
CA SER A 310 1.22 8.46 22.41
C SER A 310 2.10 7.23 22.69
N ASN A 311 2.76 6.68 21.67
CA ASN A 311 3.53 5.43 21.71
C ASN A 311 2.76 4.29 22.39
N PRO A 312 1.64 3.83 21.80
CA PRO A 312 0.87 2.71 22.36
C PRO A 312 1.72 1.45 22.47
N ASN A 313 1.29 0.52 23.31
CA ASN A 313 1.88 -0.81 23.32
C ASN A 313 1.56 -1.53 21.99
N TRP A 314 2.53 -1.51 21.08
CA TRP A 314 2.42 -2.07 19.74
C TRP A 314 2.08 -3.55 19.71
N ASP A 315 2.36 -4.31 20.77
CA ASP A 315 1.97 -5.73 20.86
C ASP A 315 0.49 -5.92 21.16
N ASN A 316 -0.14 -4.93 21.79
CA ASN A 316 -1.55 -4.93 22.17
C ASN A 316 -2.44 -4.10 21.22
N VAL A 317 -1.91 -3.68 20.08
CA VAL A 317 -2.73 -3.02 19.06
C VAL A 317 -3.57 -4.07 18.34
N LEU A 318 -4.90 -3.94 18.42
CA LEU A 318 -5.90 -4.84 17.83
C LEU A 318 -6.63 -4.24 16.64
N GLY A 319 -6.56 -2.92 16.46
CA GLY A 319 -7.22 -2.23 15.34
C GLY A 319 -6.48 -0.99 14.90
N ILE A 320 -6.73 -0.57 13.66
CA ILE A 320 -6.19 0.68 13.11
C ILE A 320 -7.34 1.45 12.46
N GLY A 321 -7.57 2.67 12.95
CA GLY A 321 -8.41 3.66 12.28
C GLY A 321 -7.57 4.42 11.25
N VAL A 322 -8.04 4.46 10.02
CA VAL A 322 -7.41 5.17 8.90
C VAL A 322 -8.35 6.27 8.44
N GLN A 323 -7.84 7.50 8.40
CA GLN A 323 -8.51 8.64 7.79
C GLN A 323 -7.66 9.16 6.62
N LEU A 324 -8.25 9.24 5.44
CA LEU A 324 -7.62 9.78 4.24
C LEU A 324 -8.35 11.05 3.82
N LEU A 325 -7.62 12.14 3.68
CA LEU A 325 -8.12 13.37 3.07
C LEU A 325 -7.92 13.25 1.57
N MET A 326 -9.00 13.03 0.83
CA MET A 326 -9.00 12.94 -0.62
C MET A 326 -9.18 14.33 -1.23
N ARG A 327 -8.61 14.56 -2.42
CA ARG A 327 -8.63 15.82 -3.17
C ARG A 327 -8.93 15.55 -4.63
N SER A 328 -9.79 16.36 -5.25
CA SER A 328 -10.04 16.29 -6.69
C SER A 328 -8.78 16.66 -7.49
N ASN A 329 -8.50 15.86 -8.53
CA ASN A 329 -7.43 16.19 -9.49
C ASN A 329 -7.81 17.37 -10.40
N GLN A 330 -9.11 17.60 -10.61
CA GLN A 330 -9.62 18.78 -11.31
C GLN A 330 -9.68 19.99 -10.38
N GLY A 331 -9.27 21.14 -10.94
CA GLY A 331 -9.35 22.47 -10.35
C GLY A 331 -10.77 23.03 -10.27
N ASN A 332 -11.05 23.91 -9.31
CA ASN A 332 -12.26 24.76 -9.29
C ASN A 332 -13.61 24.00 -9.29
N VAL A 333 -13.66 22.84 -8.65
CA VAL A 333 -14.86 22.02 -8.49
C VAL A 333 -15.88 22.72 -7.58
N VAL A 334 -15.40 23.40 -6.53
CA VAL A 334 -16.24 24.17 -5.60
C VAL A 334 -16.14 25.68 -5.85
N SER A 335 -17.19 26.43 -5.49
CA SER A 335 -17.23 27.89 -5.68
C SER A 335 -16.35 28.66 -4.68
N ALA A 336 -16.13 28.09 -3.49
CA ALA A 336 -15.29 28.64 -2.43
C ALA A 336 -14.51 27.50 -1.73
N PRO A 337 -13.35 27.78 -1.11
CA PRO A 337 -12.62 26.77 -0.36
C PRO A 337 -13.44 26.14 0.77
N GLN A 338 -13.29 24.82 0.98
CA GLN A 338 -14.04 24.06 1.97
C GLN A 338 -13.36 24.06 3.34
N ALA A 339 -14.18 23.97 4.40
CA ALA A 339 -13.77 23.62 5.75
C ALA A 339 -14.34 22.25 6.11
N LEU A 340 -13.50 21.32 6.55
CA LEU A 340 -13.88 19.92 6.84
C LEU A 340 -13.29 19.48 8.19
N SER A 341 -13.99 18.60 8.90
CA SER A 341 -13.40 17.92 10.07
C SER A 341 -12.49 16.79 9.59
N PHE A 342 -11.22 16.81 10.00
CA PHE A 342 -10.22 15.80 9.64
C PHE A 342 -9.26 15.59 10.82
N ALA A 343 -9.08 14.34 11.26
CA ALA A 343 -8.20 13.96 12.36
C ALA A 343 -8.40 14.76 13.66
N GLY A 344 -9.67 15.03 14.00
CA GLY A 344 -10.04 15.76 15.22
C GLY A 344 -9.80 17.28 15.15
N ALA A 345 -9.36 17.81 14.02
CA ALA A 345 -9.19 19.23 13.76
C ALA A 345 -9.98 19.70 12.53
N THR A 346 -10.11 21.01 12.34
CA THR A 346 -10.72 21.56 11.12
C THR A 346 -9.65 21.79 10.06
N PHE A 347 -9.71 21.01 8.98
CA PHE A 347 -8.94 21.26 7.76
C PHE A 347 -9.56 22.42 6.98
N GLN A 348 -8.75 23.42 6.66
CA GLN A 348 -9.12 24.59 5.87
C GLN A 348 -8.45 24.49 4.50
N ALA A 349 -9.24 24.22 3.45
CA ALA A 349 -8.71 24.19 2.09
C ALA A 349 -8.25 25.60 1.68
N THR A 350 -7.11 25.67 0.97
CA THR A 350 -6.59 26.94 0.41
C THR A 350 -6.97 27.12 -1.05
N ASP A 351 -7.59 26.12 -1.67
CA ASP A 351 -7.95 26.10 -3.08
C ASP A 351 -9.44 25.75 -3.27
N ARG A 352 -9.89 25.82 -4.53
CA ARG A 352 -11.27 25.51 -4.93
C ARG A 352 -11.43 24.06 -5.41
N ASN A 353 -10.57 23.17 -4.93
CA ASN A 353 -10.72 21.74 -5.18
C ASN A 353 -11.75 21.16 -4.23
N TRP A 354 -12.35 20.04 -4.64
CA TRP A 354 -13.25 19.31 -3.77
C TRP A 354 -12.45 18.35 -2.90
N TYR A 355 -12.68 18.39 -1.59
CA TYR A 355 -12.08 17.50 -0.61
C TYR A 355 -13.14 16.62 0.02
N TRP A 356 -12.73 15.39 0.31
CA TRP A 356 -13.57 14.37 0.91
C TRP A 356 -12.77 13.58 1.94
N VAL A 357 -13.33 13.37 3.12
CA VAL A 357 -12.69 12.56 4.16
C VAL A 357 -13.20 11.13 4.06
N ALA A 358 -12.29 10.21 3.78
CA ALA A 358 -12.54 8.79 3.78
C ALA A 358 -12.08 8.20 5.10
N GLU A 359 -12.96 7.51 5.81
CA GLU A 359 -12.64 6.90 7.10
C GLU A 359 -12.92 5.41 7.07
N THR A 360 -12.01 4.64 7.67
CA THR A 360 -12.21 3.21 7.83
C THR A 360 -11.50 2.72 9.08
N THR A 361 -12.12 1.78 9.80
CA THR A 361 -11.49 1.13 10.95
C THR A 361 -11.30 -0.34 10.64
N VAL A 362 -10.08 -0.82 10.82
CA VAL A 362 -9.69 -2.18 10.44
C VAL A 362 -9.23 -2.93 11.68
N ALA A 363 -9.92 -4.03 11.97
CA ALA A 363 -9.52 -4.97 13.00
C ALA A 363 -8.39 -5.87 12.47
N LEU A 364 -7.33 -6.04 13.26
CA LEU A 364 -6.15 -6.84 12.90
C LEU A 364 -6.44 -8.31 13.17
N ARG A 365 -6.98 -9.01 12.16
CA ARG A 365 -7.51 -10.39 12.29
C ARG A 365 -6.53 -11.36 12.95
N ASN A 366 -5.24 -11.28 12.63
CA ASN A 366 -4.25 -12.22 13.18
C ASN A 366 -3.83 -11.90 14.63
N ARG A 367 -4.43 -10.88 15.24
CA ARG A 367 -4.27 -10.52 16.66
C ARG A 367 -5.57 -10.64 17.45
N LEU A 368 -6.67 -10.88 16.76
CA LEU A 368 -7.97 -11.17 17.37
C LEU A 368 -8.11 -12.69 17.59
N PRO A 369 -8.91 -13.11 18.60
CA PRO A 369 -9.09 -14.51 18.96
C PRO A 369 -9.63 -15.41 17.84
#